data_AF-A0A521GCP6-F1
#
_entry.id   AF-A0A521GCP6-F1
#
_cell.length_a   1.000
_cell.length_b   1.000
_cell.length_c   1.000
_cell.angle_alpha   90.00
_cell.angle_beta   90.00
_cell.angle_gamma   90.00
#
_symmetry.space_group_name_H-M   'P 1'
#
loop_
_entity.id
_entity.type
_entity.pdbx_description
1 polymer ?
#
loop_
_entity_poly.entity_id
_entity_poly.type
_entity_poly.pdbx_seq_one_letter_code
_entity_poly.pdbx_strand_id
1 'polypeptide(L)'
;MPPKFSTVRYLLLYGLALGALLTLMTWSQYRLMVIDHATELYVLLIAVMFAGVGIWVGLRWSAPRVLERTVLVPLAPSTDALSPNEQVLDQLSISPRELDVLVQLARGLSNEEIAERLFVSTNTVKTHLANIYSKLDVKRRTQAVEKARALGLIQ
;
A
#
# COMPACT_ATOMS: atom_id res chain seq x y z
N MET A 1 64.74 45.22 -43.72
CA MET A 1 64.66 43.78 -43.35
C MET A 1 63.88 43.71 -42.03
N PRO A 2 62.58 43.39 -42.03
CA PRO A 2 61.78 43.48 -40.81
C PRO A 2 62.14 42.35 -39.83
N PRO A 3 62.19 42.63 -38.51
CA PRO A 3 62.65 41.69 -37.49
C PRO A 3 61.66 40.52 -37.31
N LYS A 4 62.12 39.29 -37.61
CA LYS A 4 61.34 38.04 -37.60
C LYS A 4 60.90 37.54 -36.20
N PHE A 5 61.39 38.15 -35.11
CA PHE A 5 61.20 37.64 -33.75
C PHE A 5 59.78 37.81 -33.19
N SER A 6 59.01 38.79 -33.66
CA SER A 6 57.65 39.02 -33.17
C SER A 6 56.67 37.95 -33.67
N THR A 7 56.78 37.54 -34.92
CA THR A 7 55.88 36.55 -35.55
C THR A 7 55.93 35.20 -34.84
N VAL A 8 57.11 34.73 -34.44
CA VAL A 8 57.27 33.46 -33.70
C VAL A 8 56.62 33.55 -32.31
N ARG A 9 56.75 34.69 -31.63
CA ARG A 9 56.12 34.90 -30.32
C ARG A 9 54.61 34.91 -30.39
N TYR A 10 54.03 35.54 -31.43
CA TYR A 10 52.59 35.47 -31.67
C TYR A 10 52.14 34.05 -31.99
N LEU A 11 52.88 33.31 -32.83
CA LEU A 11 52.57 31.91 -33.14
C LEU A 11 52.54 31.03 -31.89
N LEU A 12 53.49 31.22 -30.98
CA LEU A 12 53.55 30.52 -29.68
C LEU A 12 52.40 30.92 -28.75
N LEU A 13 52.08 32.22 -28.67
CA LEU A 13 50.95 32.72 -27.86
C LEU A 13 49.61 32.19 -28.36
N TYR A 14 49.38 32.19 -29.68
CA TYR A 14 48.18 31.62 -30.27
C TYR A 14 48.09 30.11 -30.09
N GLY A 15 49.23 29.39 -30.19
CA GLY A 15 49.28 27.95 -29.92
C GLY A 15 48.92 27.60 -28.47
N LEU A 16 49.47 28.35 -27.51
CA LEU A 16 49.17 28.14 -26.08
C LEU A 16 47.71 28.52 -25.77
N ALA A 17 47.22 29.63 -26.31
CA ALA A 17 45.82 30.03 -26.17
C ALA A 17 44.87 28.98 -26.75
N LEU A 18 45.18 28.41 -27.92
CA LEU A 18 44.39 27.34 -28.54
C LEU A 18 44.42 26.05 -27.69
N GLY A 19 45.59 25.66 -27.18
CA GLY A 19 45.72 24.50 -26.29
C GLY A 19 44.93 24.67 -24.99
N ALA A 20 44.98 25.85 -24.38
CA ALA A 20 44.20 26.18 -23.19
C ALA A 20 42.69 26.15 -23.47
N LEU A 21 42.26 26.70 -24.63
CA LEU A 21 40.86 26.67 -25.07
C LEU A 21 40.36 25.23 -25.26
N LEU A 22 41.15 24.38 -25.94
CA LEU A 22 40.82 22.98 -26.16
C LEU A 22 40.75 22.21 -24.83
N THR A 23 41.69 22.45 -23.92
CA THR A 23 41.71 21.81 -22.60
C THR A 23 40.53 22.24 -21.74
N LEU A 24 40.16 23.52 -21.78
CA LEU A 24 39.00 24.05 -21.07
C LEU A 24 37.69 23.48 -21.65
N MET A 25 37.61 23.38 -22.98
CA MET A 25 36.45 22.81 -23.68
C MET A 25 36.25 21.34 -23.32
N THR A 26 37.32 20.54 -23.35
CA THR A 26 37.22 19.10 -23.03
C THR A 26 36.92 18.87 -21.55
N TRP A 27 37.45 19.70 -20.65
CA TRP A 27 37.06 19.67 -19.23
C TRP A 27 35.57 20.01 -19.05
N SER A 28 35.05 21.03 -19.74
CA SER A 28 33.63 21.36 -19.69
C SER A 28 32.75 20.20 -20.18
N GLN A 29 33.14 19.54 -21.27
CA GLN A 29 32.46 18.34 -21.77
C GLN A 29 32.53 17.18 -20.78
N TYR A 30 33.69 16.92 -20.17
CA TYR A 30 33.85 15.88 -19.15
C TYR A 30 32.95 16.14 -17.93
N ARG A 31 32.88 17.40 -17.47
CA ARG A 31 32.01 17.80 -16.36
C ARG A 31 30.53 17.68 -16.68
N LEU A 32 30.12 17.95 -17.93
CA LEU A 32 28.73 17.81 -18.38
C LEU A 32 28.35 16.34 -18.61
N MET A 33 29.23 15.52 -19.18
CA MET A 33 28.99 14.10 -19.42
C MET A 33 28.83 13.29 -18.12
N VAL A 34 29.56 13.67 -17.06
CA VAL A 34 29.38 13.11 -15.71
C VAL A 34 28.01 13.48 -15.12
N ILE A 35 27.45 14.66 -15.45
CA ILE A 35 26.12 15.08 -14.98
C ILE A 35 25.01 14.36 -15.76
N ASP A 36 25.16 14.14 -17.06
CA ASP A 36 24.14 13.44 -17.87
C ASP A 36 23.99 11.96 -17.46
N HIS A 37 25.09 11.23 -17.27
CA HIS A 37 25.02 9.84 -16.76
C HIS A 37 24.54 9.78 -15.30
N ALA A 38 24.77 10.83 -14.50
CA ALA A 38 24.23 10.88 -13.15
C ALA A 38 22.69 10.90 -13.17
N THR A 39 22.06 11.58 -14.13
CA THR A 39 20.58 11.62 -14.20
C THR A 39 19.96 10.26 -14.47
N GLU A 40 20.52 9.47 -15.39
CA GLU A 40 20.05 8.11 -15.66
C GLU A 40 20.22 7.19 -14.44
N LEU A 41 21.36 7.30 -13.74
CA LEU A 41 21.63 6.54 -12.52
C LEU A 41 20.70 6.96 -11.37
N TYR A 42 20.39 8.26 -11.22
CA TYR A 42 19.45 8.74 -10.21
C TYR A 42 18.02 8.26 -10.49
N VAL A 43 17.55 8.35 -11.73
CA VAL A 43 16.20 7.88 -12.12
C VAL A 43 16.09 6.36 -11.96
N LEU A 44 17.13 5.60 -12.32
CA LEU A 44 17.17 4.16 -12.11
C LEU A 44 17.15 3.79 -10.62
N LEU A 45 17.91 4.50 -9.78
CA LEU A 45 17.92 4.29 -8.33
C LEU A 45 16.54 4.55 -7.73
N ILE A 46 15.90 5.66 -8.11
CA ILE A 46 14.53 5.99 -7.69
C ILE A 46 13.57 4.89 -8.17
N ALA A 47 13.65 4.46 -9.43
CA ALA A 47 12.79 3.41 -9.96
C ALA A 47 12.93 2.08 -9.20
N VAL A 48 14.16 1.66 -8.89
CA VAL A 48 14.44 0.45 -8.09
C VAL A 48 13.88 0.59 -6.68
N MET A 49 14.05 1.76 -6.05
CA MET A 49 13.48 2.08 -4.75
C MET A 49 11.95 1.94 -4.74
N PHE A 50 11.27 2.58 -5.70
CA PHE A 50 9.81 2.53 -5.81
C PHE A 50 9.30 1.14 -6.17
N ALA A 51 9.97 0.41 -7.06
CA ALA A 51 9.62 -0.97 -7.40
C ALA A 51 9.77 -1.90 -6.19
N GLY A 52 10.87 -1.80 -5.44
CA GLY A 52 11.09 -2.57 -4.22
C GLY A 52 10.05 -2.28 -3.15
N VAL A 53 9.73 -1.00 -2.91
CA VAL A 53 8.68 -0.60 -1.96
C VAL A 53 7.31 -1.08 -2.43
N GLY A 54 6.97 -0.91 -3.72
CA GLY A 54 5.70 -1.36 -4.28
C GLY A 54 5.51 -2.88 -4.19
N ILE A 55 6.56 -3.65 -4.51
CA ILE A 55 6.56 -5.10 -4.37
C ILE A 55 6.47 -5.50 -2.89
N TRP A 56 7.21 -4.85 -1.99
CA TRP A 56 7.17 -5.13 -0.56
C TRP A 56 5.81 -4.81 0.06
N VAL A 57 5.22 -3.65 -0.25
CA VAL A 57 3.87 -3.27 0.20
C VAL A 57 2.84 -4.22 -0.39
N GLY A 58 2.93 -4.51 -1.68
CA GLY A 58 2.06 -5.46 -2.37
C GLY A 58 2.09 -6.82 -1.69
N LEU A 59 3.27 -7.43 -1.52
CA LEU A 59 3.41 -8.72 -0.83
C LEU A 59 2.99 -8.68 0.64
N ARG A 60 3.31 -7.60 1.36
CA ARG A 60 2.99 -7.47 2.80
C ARG A 60 1.50 -7.30 3.05
N TRP A 61 0.76 -6.65 2.14
CA TRP A 61 -0.68 -6.46 2.29
C TRP A 61 -1.50 -7.54 1.59
N SER A 62 -0.97 -8.10 0.50
CA SER A 62 -1.57 -9.21 -0.25
C SER A 62 -1.26 -10.57 0.35
N ALA A 63 -0.90 -10.66 1.64
CA ALA A 63 -0.96 -11.94 2.35
C ALA A 63 -2.38 -12.48 2.17
N PRO A 64 -2.59 -13.51 1.32
CA PRO A 64 -3.89 -14.12 1.20
C PRO A 64 -4.12 -14.72 2.57
N ARG A 65 -5.15 -14.26 3.28
CA ARG A 65 -5.73 -15.05 4.37
C ARG A 65 -6.42 -16.26 3.74
N VAL A 66 -5.68 -17.06 2.98
CA VAL A 66 -6.10 -18.38 2.56
C VAL A 66 -6.12 -19.18 3.85
N LEU A 67 -7.34 -19.55 4.19
CA LEU A 67 -7.79 -20.17 5.40
C LEU A 67 -7.05 -21.49 5.60
N GLU A 68 -5.88 -21.44 6.20
CA GLU A 68 -5.28 -22.58 6.89
C GLU A 68 -6.03 -22.78 8.21
N ARG A 69 -7.33 -23.03 8.11
CA ARG A 69 -8.05 -23.76 9.14
C ARG A 69 -8.47 -25.06 8.48
N THR A 70 -7.49 -25.95 8.38
CA THR A 70 -7.73 -27.39 8.51
C THR A 70 -8.57 -27.58 9.76
N VAL A 71 -9.89 -27.56 9.57
CA VAL A 71 -10.85 -28.02 10.55
C VAL A 71 -10.53 -29.50 10.73
N LEU A 72 -9.76 -29.81 11.76
CA LEU A 72 -9.79 -31.12 12.39
C LEU A 72 -11.24 -31.31 12.81
N VAL A 73 -12.02 -32.04 12.03
CA VAL A 73 -13.36 -32.51 12.40
C VAL A 73 -13.18 -33.44 13.59
N PRO A 74 -13.60 -33.08 14.82
CA PRO A 74 -13.74 -34.06 15.86
C PRO A 74 -15.00 -34.85 15.50
N LEU A 75 -14.82 -36.07 14.99
CA LEU A 75 -15.87 -37.06 14.97
C LEU A 75 -16.22 -37.39 16.43
N ALA A 76 -17.25 -36.75 16.98
CA ALA A 76 -18.15 -37.39 17.95
C ALA A 76 -19.41 -36.53 18.18
N PRO A 77 -20.59 -37.15 18.22
CA PRO A 77 -21.88 -36.48 18.18
C PRO A 77 -22.29 -36.00 19.57
N SER A 78 -22.63 -34.73 19.69
CA SER A 78 -23.43 -34.22 20.80
C SER A 78 -24.69 -33.65 20.21
N THR A 79 -25.68 -34.53 20.08
CA THR A 79 -27.09 -34.20 20.03
C THR A 79 -27.37 -33.26 21.21
N ASP A 80 -27.58 -31.98 20.95
CA ASP A 80 -28.48 -31.09 21.69
C ASP A 80 -28.49 -29.71 21.01
N ALA A 81 -29.55 -29.48 20.21
CA ALA A 81 -30.03 -28.19 19.70
C ALA A 81 -28.97 -27.12 19.33
N LEU A 82 -28.37 -27.23 18.14
CA LEU A 82 -27.77 -26.06 17.48
C LEU A 82 -28.83 -24.97 17.37
N SER A 83 -28.56 -23.80 17.95
CA SER A 83 -29.44 -22.65 17.79
C SER A 83 -29.49 -22.29 16.30
N PRO A 84 -30.67 -22.03 15.69
CA PRO A 84 -30.79 -21.68 14.27
C PRO A 84 -29.81 -20.58 13.82
N ASN A 85 -29.41 -19.71 14.75
CA ASN A 85 -28.47 -18.63 14.53
C ASN A 85 -27.06 -19.11 14.17
N GLU A 86 -26.52 -20.16 14.83
CA GLU A 86 -25.13 -20.61 14.60
C GLU A 86 -24.92 -21.13 13.17
N GLN A 87 -25.91 -21.82 12.61
CA GLN A 87 -25.87 -22.30 11.22
C GLN A 87 -25.84 -21.14 10.21
N VAL A 88 -26.52 -20.04 10.50
CA VAL A 88 -26.54 -18.85 9.63
C VAL A 88 -25.23 -18.07 9.74
N LEU A 89 -24.61 -18.03 10.93
CA LEU A 89 -23.28 -17.44 11.10
C LEU A 89 -22.23 -18.15 10.25
N ASP A 90 -22.24 -19.49 10.24
CA ASP A 90 -21.29 -20.30 9.47
C ASP A 90 -21.51 -20.16 7.96
N GLN A 91 -22.76 -20.10 7.50
CA GLN A 91 -23.08 -19.88 6.08
C GLN A 91 -22.61 -18.52 5.57
N LEU A 92 -22.78 -17.44 6.36
CA LEU A 92 -22.33 -16.11 5.98
C LEU A 92 -20.85 -15.85 6.32
N SER A 93 -20.17 -16.82 6.94
CA SER A 93 -18.78 -16.70 7.39
C SER A 93 -18.52 -15.43 8.24
N ILE A 94 -19.49 -15.06 9.09
CA ILE A 94 -19.38 -13.89 9.97
C ILE A 94 -18.50 -14.23 11.16
N SER A 95 -17.45 -13.43 11.39
CA SER A 95 -16.55 -13.62 12.54
C SER A 95 -17.26 -13.23 13.85
N PRO A 96 -16.90 -13.82 15.00
CA PRO A 96 -17.39 -13.38 16.31
C PRO A 96 -17.21 -11.87 16.55
N ARG A 97 -16.09 -11.30 16.09
CA ARG A 97 -15.84 -9.85 16.20
C ARG A 97 -16.74 -9.01 15.30
N GLU A 98 -17.12 -9.54 14.15
CA GLU A 98 -18.07 -8.87 13.25
C GLU A 98 -19.50 -8.92 13.82
N LEU A 99 -19.87 -10.01 14.49
CA LEU A 99 -21.13 -10.10 15.22
C LEU A 99 -21.19 -9.06 16.34
N ASP A 100 -20.12 -8.91 17.14
CA ASP A 100 -20.07 -7.90 18.20
C ASP A 100 -20.32 -6.49 17.63
N VAL A 101 -19.67 -6.16 16.52
CA VAL A 101 -19.87 -4.88 15.81
C VAL A 101 -21.32 -4.74 15.33
N LEU A 102 -21.90 -5.79 14.75
CA LEU A 102 -23.28 -5.81 14.26
C LEU A 102 -24.32 -5.64 15.37
N VAL A 103 -24.09 -6.24 16.55
CA VAL A 103 -24.93 -6.07 17.74
C VAL A 103 -24.91 -4.63 18.22
N GLN A 104 -23.72 -4.01 18.31
CA GLN A 104 -23.61 -2.61 18.71
C GLN A 104 -24.19 -1.67 17.65
N LEU A 105 -24.08 -2.03 16.36
CA LEU A 105 -24.69 -1.30 15.25
C LEU A 105 -26.22 -1.26 15.37
N ALA A 106 -26.82 -2.38 15.74
CA ALA A 106 -28.26 -2.54 15.90
C ALA A 106 -28.82 -1.80 17.13
N ARG A 107 -27.99 -1.58 18.15
CA ARG A 107 -28.28 -0.70 19.29
C ARG A 107 -28.29 0.79 18.92
N GLY A 108 -28.01 1.14 17.66
CA GLY A 108 -28.05 2.51 17.16
C GLY A 108 -26.78 3.33 17.42
N LEU A 109 -25.70 2.70 17.90
CA LEU A 109 -24.48 3.41 18.27
C LEU A 109 -23.70 3.98 17.08
N SER A 110 -23.09 5.14 17.26
CA SER A 110 -22.17 5.72 16.27
C SER A 110 -20.91 4.86 16.11
N ASN A 111 -20.19 5.01 15.00
CA ASN A 111 -18.93 4.28 14.80
C ASN A 111 -17.87 4.62 15.85
N GLU A 112 -17.96 5.80 16.46
CA GLU A 112 -17.09 6.27 17.54
C GLU A 112 -17.42 5.57 18.85
N GLU A 113 -18.70 5.47 19.20
CA GLU A 113 -19.17 4.76 20.38
C GLU A 113 -18.90 3.25 20.29
N ILE A 114 -19.06 2.66 19.10
CA ILE A 114 -18.71 1.25 18.86
C ILE A 114 -17.21 1.03 19.04
N ALA A 115 -16.39 1.94 18.53
CA ALA A 115 -14.94 1.89 18.65
C ALA A 115 -14.50 1.94 20.11
N GLU A 116 -15.09 2.85 20.89
CA GLU A 116 -14.84 2.97 22.33
C GLU A 116 -15.24 1.71 23.10
N ARG A 117 -16.45 1.18 22.86
CA ARG A 117 -16.96 -0.01 23.56
C ARG A 117 -16.19 -1.29 23.24
N LEU A 118 -15.70 -1.42 22.01
CA LEU A 118 -14.95 -2.59 21.57
C LEU A 118 -13.43 -2.41 21.73
N PHE A 119 -12.97 -1.28 22.27
CA PHE A 119 -11.55 -0.93 22.43
C PHE A 119 -10.76 -1.05 21.11
N VAL A 120 -11.34 -0.57 20.02
CA VAL A 120 -10.73 -0.56 18.68
C VAL A 120 -10.75 0.84 18.08
N SER A 121 -10.02 1.06 16.98
CA SER A 121 -10.08 2.35 16.28
C SER A 121 -11.38 2.48 15.46
N THR A 122 -11.84 3.72 15.23
CA THR A 122 -12.98 3.99 14.34
C THR A 122 -12.76 3.46 12.92
N ASN A 123 -11.51 3.44 12.45
CA ASN A 123 -11.14 2.85 11.16
C ASN A 123 -11.30 1.33 11.14
N THR A 124 -10.98 0.68 12.25
CA THR A 124 -11.20 -0.77 12.44
C THR A 124 -12.69 -1.09 12.37
N VAL A 125 -13.54 -0.29 13.03
CA VAL A 125 -15.02 -0.44 12.93
C VAL A 125 -15.50 -0.26 11.50
N LYS A 126 -15.04 0.77 10.78
CA LYS A 126 -15.40 0.98 9.36
C LYS A 126 -15.01 -0.22 8.48
N THR A 127 -13.84 -0.79 8.71
CA THR A 127 -13.38 -2.00 8.02
C THR A 127 -14.28 -3.20 8.31
N HIS A 128 -14.61 -3.45 9.58
CA HIS A 128 -15.54 -4.52 9.96
C HIS A 128 -16.92 -4.32 9.34
N LEU A 129 -17.45 -3.09 9.31
CA LEU A 129 -18.73 -2.79 8.68
C LEU A 129 -18.72 -3.01 7.17
N ALA A 130 -17.63 -2.64 6.47
CA ALA A 130 -17.50 -2.91 5.04
C ALA A 130 -17.53 -4.42 4.75
N ASN A 131 -16.84 -5.23 5.56
CA ASN A 131 -16.86 -6.69 5.44
C ASN A 131 -18.24 -7.27 5.73
N ILE A 132 -18.90 -6.79 6.80
CA ILE A 132 -20.27 -7.19 7.16
C ILE A 132 -21.24 -6.85 6.03
N TYR A 133 -21.16 -5.65 5.44
CA TYR A 133 -22.01 -5.23 4.35
C TYR A 133 -21.81 -6.07 3.09
N SER A 134 -20.56 -6.44 2.80
CA SER A 134 -20.25 -7.36 1.71
C SER A 134 -20.84 -8.76 1.95
N LYS A 135 -20.65 -9.31 3.17
CA LYS A 135 -21.17 -10.64 3.56
C LYS A 135 -22.70 -10.70 3.61
N LEU A 136 -23.33 -9.61 4.05
CA LEU A 136 -24.78 -9.47 4.06
C LEU A 136 -25.33 -8.99 2.72
N ASP A 137 -24.52 -8.70 1.70
CA ASP A 137 -24.98 -8.14 0.41
C ASP A 137 -25.94 -6.93 0.59
N VAL A 138 -25.50 -5.94 1.35
CA VAL A 138 -26.24 -4.71 1.66
C VAL A 138 -25.35 -3.49 1.47
N LYS A 139 -25.94 -2.33 1.21
CA LYS A 139 -25.20 -1.08 1.00
C LYS A 139 -25.42 -0.05 2.10
N ARG A 140 -26.48 -0.22 2.91
CA ARG A 140 -26.90 0.75 3.91
C ARG A 140 -26.89 0.14 5.30
N ARG A 141 -26.58 0.97 6.29
CA ARG A 141 -26.59 0.61 7.71
C ARG A 141 -27.92 -0.01 8.14
N THR A 142 -29.04 0.62 7.79
CA THR A 142 -30.38 0.13 8.13
C THR A 142 -30.67 -1.23 7.50
N GLN A 143 -30.29 -1.42 6.22
CA GLN A 143 -30.43 -2.70 5.53
C GLN A 143 -29.62 -3.82 6.20
N ALA A 144 -28.42 -3.51 6.70
CA ALA A 144 -27.61 -4.48 7.42
C ALA A 144 -28.29 -4.94 8.72
N VAL A 145 -28.88 -4.01 9.48
CA VAL A 145 -29.62 -4.32 10.71
C VAL A 145 -30.90 -5.10 10.41
N GLU A 146 -31.67 -4.69 9.40
CA GLU A 146 -32.89 -5.39 8.98
C GLU A 146 -32.59 -6.82 8.52
N LYS A 147 -31.57 -7.00 7.68
CA LYS A 147 -31.19 -8.32 7.17
C LYS A 147 -30.63 -9.21 8.28
N ALA A 148 -29.83 -8.66 9.18
CA ALA A 148 -29.33 -9.39 10.34
C ALA A 148 -30.46 -9.83 11.29
N ARG A 149 -31.48 -8.99 11.49
CA ARG A 149 -32.69 -9.32 12.27
C ARG A 149 -33.51 -10.40 11.56
N ALA A 150 -33.70 -10.31 10.24
CA ALA A 150 -34.41 -11.31 9.45
C ALA A 150 -33.72 -12.68 9.49
N LEU A 151 -32.39 -12.69 9.60
CA LEU A 151 -31.56 -13.88 9.73
C LEU A 151 -31.43 -14.39 11.17
N GLY A 152 -32.08 -13.74 12.15
CA GLY A 152 -32.02 -14.13 13.57
C GLY A 152 -30.70 -13.83 14.27
N LEU A 153 -29.73 -13.21 13.59
CA LEU A 153 -28.37 -12.97 14.10
C LEU A 153 -28.35 -11.99 15.30
N ILE A 154 -29.33 -11.10 15.36
CA ILE A 154 -29.47 -10.04 16.35
C ILE A 154 -30.94 -9.85 16.73
N GLN A 155 -31.19 -9.41 17.96
CA GLN A 155 -32.54 -9.14 18.50
C GLN A 155 -32.92 -7.66 18.42
#